data_AF-D3YXC9-F1
#
_entry.id   AF-D3YXC9-F1
#
_cell.length_a   1.000
_cell.length_b   1.000
_cell.length_c   1.000
_cell.angle_alpha   90.00
_cell.angle_beta   90.00
_cell.angle_gamma   90.00
#
_symmetry.space_group_name_H-M   'P 1'
#
loop_
_entity.id
_entity.type
_entity.pdbx_description
1 polymer ?
#
loop_
_entity_poly.entity_id
_entity_poly.type
_entity_poly.pdbx_seq_one_letter_code
_entity_poly.pdbx_strand_id
1 'polypeptide(L)'
;MRDGACKLLAACSQREQALEATKSLLVCNSRILSYMGELQRRKEAQVLEKTGRRPSDSVQPAQHSPCRGRVCISDLRIPLMW
;
A
#
# COMPACT_ATOMS: atom_id res chain seq x y z
N MET A 1 8.13 -10.37 9.43
CA MET A 1 7.74 -9.11 10.09
C MET A 1 6.47 -9.25 10.91
N ARG A 2 5.29 -9.47 10.31
CA ARG A 2 4.01 -9.62 11.03
C ARG A 2 4.07 -10.61 12.19
N ASP A 3 4.48 -11.85 11.92
CA ASP A 3 4.56 -12.89 12.96
C ASP A 3 5.54 -12.53 14.09
N GLY A 4 6.63 -11.83 13.76
CA GLY A 4 7.57 -11.30 14.76
C GLY A 4 6.91 -10.26 15.66
N ALA A 5 6.15 -9.33 15.08
CA ALA A 5 5.39 -8.33 15.84
C ALA A 5 4.32 -8.98 16.74
N CYS A 6 3.64 -10.03 16.25
CA CYS A 6 2.69 -10.80 17.07
C CYS A 6 3.37 -11.48 18.27
N LYS A 7 4.53 -12.12 18.05
CA LYS A 7 5.29 -12.79 19.13
C LYS A 7 5.82 -11.78 20.14
N LEU A 8 6.34 -10.63 19.69
CA LEU A 8 6.77 -9.55 20.57
C LEU A 8 5.61 -8.99 21.39
N LEU A 9 4.45 -8.74 20.77
CA LEU A 9 3.26 -8.26 21.47
C LEU A 9 2.82 -9.25 22.56
N ALA A 10 2.83 -10.55 22.27
CA ALA A 10 2.49 -11.58 23.25
C ALA A 10 3.49 -11.66 24.42
N ALA A 11 4.74 -11.22 24.21
CA ALA A 11 5.78 -11.19 25.24
C ALA A 11 5.84 -9.85 26.01
N CYS A 12 5.03 -8.85 25.66
CA CYS A 12 5.07 -7.55 26.32
C CYS A 12 4.53 -7.63 27.75
N SER A 13 5.28 -7.07 28.70
CA SER A 13 4.84 -6.90 30.09
C SER A 13 4.58 -5.42 30.45
N GLN A 14 5.09 -4.50 29.62
CA GLN A 14 4.92 -3.06 29.81
C GLN A 14 4.04 -2.45 28.72
N ARG A 15 3.26 -1.42 29.10
CA ARG A 15 2.33 -0.73 28.19
C ARG A 15 3.02 -0.12 26.98
N GLU A 16 4.22 0.45 27.16
CA GLU A 16 4.97 1.11 26.09
C GLU A 16 5.47 0.11 25.03
N GLN A 17 5.97 -1.05 25.48
CA GLN A 17 6.35 -2.15 24.60
C GLN A 17 5.16 -2.66 23.78
N ALA A 18 4.02 -2.87 24.45
CA ALA A 18 2.79 -3.31 23.80
C ALA A 18 2.29 -2.30 22.76
N LEU A 19 2.40 -0.99 23.05
CA LEU A 19 2.01 0.07 22.12
C LEU A 19 2.85 0.05 20.84
N GLU A 20 4.17 -0.01 20.96
CA GLU A 20 5.06 0.00 19.79
C GLU A 20 4.96 -1.31 18.98
N ALA A 21 4.82 -2.46 19.65
CA ALA A 21 4.57 -3.74 19.00
C ALA A 21 3.23 -3.74 18.24
N THR A 22 2.18 -3.16 18.82
CA THR A 22 0.86 -3.02 18.19
C THR A 22 0.91 -2.08 16.99
N LYS A 23 1.58 -0.93 17.11
CA LYS A 23 1.79 0.00 15.99
C LYS A 23 2.52 -0.68 14.84
N SER A 24 3.58 -1.45 15.13
CA SER A 24 4.31 -2.23 14.14
C SER A 24 3.42 -3.27 13.45
N LEU A 25 2.58 -3.99 14.21
CA LEU A 25 1.65 -4.96 13.67
C LEU A 25 0.61 -4.31 12.76
N LEU A 26 0.03 -3.18 13.17
CA LEU A 26 -0.95 -2.41 12.39
C LEU A 26 -0.36 -1.95 11.04
N VAL A 27 0.82 -1.33 11.07
CA VAL A 27 1.50 -0.87 9.85
C VAL A 27 1.85 -2.04 8.94
N CYS A 28 2.35 -3.16 9.49
CA CYS A 28 2.67 -4.34 8.69
C CYS A 28 1.42 -4.93 8.02
N ASN A 29 0.30 -5.04 8.73
CA ASN A 29 -0.95 -5.55 8.16
C ASN A 29 -1.44 -4.66 7.01
N SER A 30 -1.44 -3.34 7.20
CA SER A 30 -1.82 -2.39 6.15
C SER A 30 -0.93 -2.53 4.90
N ARG A 31 0.39 -2.64 5.08
CA ARG A 31 1.33 -2.85 3.96
C ARG A 31 1.10 -4.17 3.23
N ILE A 32 0.86 -5.26 3.95
CA ILE A 32 0.57 -6.57 3.34
C ILE A 32 -0.67 -6.47 2.45
N LEU A 33 -1.76 -5.87 2.95
CA LEU A 33 -2.99 -5.70 2.17
C LEU A 33 -2.76 -4.82 0.93
N SER A 34 -2.04 -3.72 1.07
CA SER A 34 -1.69 -2.84 -0.06
C SER A 34 -0.91 -3.58 -1.14
N TYR A 35 0.14 -4.33 -0.75
CA TYR A 35 0.97 -5.07 -1.69
C TYR A 35 0.22 -6.22 -2.35
N MET A 36 -0.65 -6.92 -1.61
CA MET A 36 -1.52 -7.95 -2.18
C MET A 36 -2.47 -7.35 -3.22
N GLY A 37 -3.07 -6.19 -2.92
CA GLY A 37 -3.93 -5.48 -3.87
C GLY A 37 -3.17 -5.02 -5.12
N GLU A 38 -1.95 -4.49 -4.97
CA GLU A 38 -1.10 -4.15 -6.12
C GLU A 38 -0.72 -5.37 -6.96
N LEU A 39 -0.34 -6.47 -6.31
CA LEU A 39 0.02 -7.70 -6.99
C LEU A 39 -1.16 -8.24 -7.80
N GLN A 40 -2.37 -8.20 -7.24
CA GLN A 40 -3.58 -8.60 -7.93
C GLN A 40 -3.84 -7.71 -9.16
N ARG A 41 -3.81 -6.38 -9.01
CA ARG A 41 -4.00 -5.45 -10.14
C ARG A 41 -3.01 -5.68 -11.27
N ARG A 42 -1.73 -5.94 -10.94
CA ARG A 42 -0.69 -6.24 -11.94
C ARG A 42 -0.96 -7.56 -12.67
N LYS A 43 -1.44 -8.58 -11.96
CA LYS A 43 -1.82 -9.86 -12.57
C LYS A 43 -3.01 -9.68 -13.51
N GLU A 44 -4.04 -8.96 -13.09
CA GLU A 44 -5.22 -8.67 -13.91
C GLU A 44 -4.84 -7.90 -15.19
N ALA A 45 -3.98 -6.88 -15.08
CA ALA A 45 -3.48 -6.14 -16.24
C ALA A 45 -2.70 -7.05 -17.22
N GLN A 46 -1.81 -7.91 -16.72
CA GLN A 46 -1.09 -8.86 -17.57
C GLN A 46 -2.01 -9.86 -18.28
N VAL A 47 -3.08 -10.31 -17.62
CA VAL A 47 -4.07 -11.20 -18.23
C VAL A 47 -4.85 -10.47 -19.33
N LEU A 48 -5.27 -9.22 -19.07
CA LEU A 48 -5.97 -8.40 -20.06
C LEU A 48 -5.11 -8.10 -21.29
N GLU A 49 -3.83 -7.76 -21.10
CA GLU A 49 -2.89 -7.54 -22.21
C GLU A 49 -2.68 -8.79 -23.08
N LYS A 50 -2.62 -9.98 -22.46
CA LYS A 50 -2.48 -11.26 -23.17
C LYS A 50 -3.75 -11.67 -23.93
N THR A 51 -4.92 -11.26 -23.46
CA THR A 51 -6.22 -11.64 -24.03
C THR A 51 -6.74 -10.63 -25.06
N GLY A 52 -6.26 -9.37 -25.02
CA GLY A 52 -6.82 -8.25 -25.79
C GLY A 52 -6.14 -7.86 -27.11
N ARG A 53 -5.01 -8.47 -27.52
CA ARG A 53 -4.37 -8.11 -28.80
C ARG A 53 -5.05 -8.77 -30.00
N ARG A 54 -5.96 -8.04 -30.66
CA ARG A 54 -6.23 -8.20 -32.10
C ARG A 54 -5.33 -7.21 -32.87
N PRO A 55 -4.56 -7.61 -33.91
CA PRO A 55 -3.48 -6.80 -34.48
C PRO A 55 -3.89 -5.52 -35.23
N SER A 56 -5.18 -5.28 -35.46
CA SER A 56 -5.66 -4.35 -36.50
C SER A 56 -6.02 -2.93 -36.04
N ASP A 57 -6.20 -2.69 -34.73
CA ASP A 57 -6.73 -1.41 -34.24
C ASP A 57 -5.61 -0.56 -33.60
N SER A 58 -4.74 0.00 -34.45
CA SER A 58 -3.72 0.97 -34.02
C SER A 58 -4.12 2.40 -34.40
N VAL A 59 -5.18 2.93 -33.80
CA VAL A 59 -5.33 4.39 -33.66
C VAL A 59 -4.74 4.74 -32.29
N GLN A 60 -3.52 5.26 -32.27
CA GLN A 60 -2.90 5.76 -31.05
C GLN A 60 -3.63 7.04 -30.63
N PRO A 61 -4.39 7.07 -29.51
CA PRO A 61 -4.84 8.34 -28.97
C PRO A 61 -3.59 9.14 -28.58
N ALA A 62 -3.59 10.44 -28.89
CA ALA A 62 -2.49 11.34 -28.52
C ALA A 62 -2.18 11.17 -27.02
N GLN A 63 -1.05 10.54 -26.72
CA GLN A 63 -0.61 10.27 -25.36
C GLN A 63 -0.13 11.59 -24.74
N HIS A 64 -1.04 12.35 -24.14
CA HIS A 64 -0.65 13.39 -23.20
C HIS A 64 -0.01 12.71 -21.99
N SER A 65 1.30 12.89 -21.84
CA SER A 65 1.99 12.40 -20.64
C SER A 65 1.65 13.32 -19.47
N PRO A 66 1.26 12.78 -18.30
CA PRO A 66 1.06 13.60 -17.12
C PRO A 66 2.39 14.26 -16.73
N CYS A 67 2.31 15.53 -16.30
CA CYS A 67 3.49 16.23 -15.81
C CYS A 67 3.95 15.64 -14.47
N ARG A 68 5.26 15.58 -14.25
CA ARG A 68 5.85 15.05 -13.02
C ARG A 68 5.97 16.18 -11.98
N GLY A 69 5.23 16.08 -10.89
CA GLY A 69 5.30 17.00 -9.75
C GLY A 69 5.94 16.36 -8.51
N ARG A 70 6.41 17.18 -7.57
CA ARG A 70 6.77 16.76 -6.21
C ARG A 70 5.77 17.36 -5.24
N VAL A 71 5.27 16.55 -4.31
CA VAL A 71 4.33 16.98 -3.27
C VAL A 71 5.00 16.78 -1.92
N CYS A 72 4.95 17.81 -1.07
CA CYS A 72 5.38 17.76 0.32
C CYS A 72 4.15 17.99 1.20
N ILE A 73 4.00 17.18 2.24
CA ILE A 73 2.93 17.33 3.24
C ILE A 73 3.62 17.48 4.59
N SER A 74 3.43 18.64 5.24
CA SER A 74 3.95 18.95 6.58
C SER A 74 2.80 19.40 7.49
N ASP A 75 3.10 19.55 8.79
CA ASP A 75 2.19 20.15 9.77
C ASP A 75 0.84 19.43 9.96
N LEU A 76 0.85 18.10 9.88
CA LEU A 76 -0.33 17.28 10.18
C LEU A 76 -0.72 17.43 11.66
N ARG A 77 -1.91 17.97 11.92
CA ARG A 77 -2.48 18.15 13.27
C ARG A 77 -3.73 17.29 13.41
N ILE A 78 -3.85 16.59 14.54
CA ILE A 78 -5.02 15.78 14.89
C ILE A 78 -5.65 16.43 16.13
N PRO A 79 -6.72 17.24 15.99
CA PRO A 79 -7.38 17.84 17.14
C PRO A 79 -8.06 16.77 17.99
N LEU A 80 -7.91 16.87 19.30
CA LEU A 80 -8.58 16.01 20.28
C LEU A 80 -9.72 16.78 20.96
N MET A 81 -10.79 16.08 21.34
CA MET A 81 -11.83 16.68 22.20
C MET A 81 -11.29 16.87 23.61
N TRP A 82 -11.86 17.85 24.31
CA TRP A 82 -11.47 18.31 25.64
C TRP A 82 -12.20 17.53 26.73
#